data_AF-A0A2V9RW92-F1
#
_entry.id   AF-A0A2V9RW92-F1
#
_cell.length_a   1.000
_cell.length_b   1.000
_cell.length_c   1.000
_cell.angle_alpha   90.00
_cell.angle_beta   90.00
_cell.angle_gamma   90.00
#
_symmetry.space_group_name_H-M   'P 1'
#
loop_
_entity.id
_entity.type
_entity.pdbx_description
1 polymer ?
#
loop_
_entity_poly.entity_id
_entity_poly.type
_entity_poly.pdbx_seq_one_letter_code
_entity_poly.pdbx_strand_id
1 'polypeptide(L)'
;MADPRERLIVALDVSSLAAARKIVDAVSDSASIYKIGMQLFTAEGPRAVEEVAAMGKQVFLDLKYHDIPNTVSAAVREAAKLGASMLTVHGAGGSAMLNAAVEAAQGRSLKLLAVTVLTSMDEHDLHEIGVEEDMGDQVFRIASLALHAGCAGIVSSAREVRSLRKKLESEFLAVTPGVRPAGSDKGDQARIVTPAEAIAAGA
;
A
#
# COMPACT_ATOMS: atom_id res chain seq x y z
N MET A 1 15.38 -16.68 -6.82
CA MET A 1 14.46 -16.18 -5.78
C MET A 1 14.49 -14.66 -5.86
N ALA A 2 13.36 -13.98 -5.70
CA ALA A 2 13.35 -12.51 -5.61
C ALA A 2 14.23 -12.07 -4.44
N ASP A 3 14.93 -10.95 -4.58
CA ASP A 3 15.80 -10.42 -3.55
C ASP A 3 14.96 -10.09 -2.30
N PRO A 4 15.27 -10.63 -1.10
CA PRO A 4 14.53 -10.32 0.13
C PRO A 4 14.42 -8.82 0.41
N ARG A 5 15.38 -8.01 -0.05
CA ARG A 5 15.39 -6.55 0.08
C ARG A 5 14.31 -5.84 -0.72
N GLU A 6 13.71 -6.53 -1.69
CA GLU A 6 12.57 -6.06 -2.49
C GLU A 6 11.23 -6.44 -1.86
N ARG A 7 11.25 -7.27 -0.79
CA ARG A 7 10.05 -7.72 -0.05
C ARG A 7 9.85 -6.99 1.28
N LEU A 8 10.78 -6.12 1.64
CA LEU A 8 10.66 -5.26 2.82
C LEU A 8 10.41 -3.82 2.37
N ILE A 9 9.31 -3.25 2.89
CA ILE A 9 9.02 -1.82 2.74
C ILE A 9 9.18 -1.16 4.10
N VAL A 10 10.12 -0.23 4.22
CA VAL A 10 10.39 0.49 5.48
C VAL A 10 9.49 1.72 5.57
N ALA A 11 8.71 1.82 6.65
CA ALA A 11 7.83 2.96 6.89
C ALA A 11 8.60 4.16 7.44
N LEU A 12 8.50 5.32 6.77
CA LEU A 12 9.05 6.60 7.22
C LEU A 12 7.98 7.39 7.99
N ASP A 13 7.52 6.81 9.11
CA ASP A 13 6.47 7.40 9.96
C ASP A 13 7.11 8.39 10.96
N VAL A 14 7.65 9.49 10.41
CA VAL A 14 8.33 10.57 11.12
C VAL A 14 7.88 11.93 10.60
N SER A 15 8.04 12.99 11.40
CA SER A 15 7.53 14.32 11.07
C SER A 15 8.57 15.27 10.44
N SER A 16 9.72 14.76 9.96
CA SER A 16 10.70 15.61 9.25
C SER A 16 11.57 14.88 8.25
N LEU A 17 12.03 15.58 7.21
CA LEU A 17 12.97 15.07 6.21
C LEU A 17 14.29 14.60 6.86
N ALA A 18 14.80 15.36 7.84
CA ALA A 18 16.03 15.00 8.55
C ALA A 18 15.91 13.66 9.30
N ALA A 19 14.76 13.40 9.93
CA ALA A 19 14.50 12.12 10.58
C ALA A 19 14.34 10.98 9.55
N ALA A 20 13.64 11.23 8.45
CA ALA A 20 13.46 10.26 7.37
C ALA A 20 14.81 9.84 6.77
N ARG A 21 15.69 10.81 6.47
CA ARG A 21 17.04 10.58 5.96
C ARG A 21 17.87 9.71 6.91
N LYS A 22 17.84 9.98 8.22
CA LYS A 22 18.53 9.14 9.22
C LYS A 22 18.09 7.68 9.16
N ILE A 23 16.80 7.41 8.94
CA ILE A 23 16.28 6.05 8.80
C ILE A 23 16.78 5.41 7.50
N VAL A 24 16.68 6.12 6.37
CA VAL A 24 17.16 5.61 5.08
C VAL A 24 18.64 5.25 5.13
N ASP A 25 19.47 6.15 5.69
CA ASP A 25 20.91 5.95 5.85
C ASP A 25 21.23 4.78 6.79
N ALA A 26 20.51 4.64 7.92
CA ALA A 26 20.73 3.56 8.87
C ALA A 26 20.35 2.18 8.31
N VAL A 27 19.30 2.10 7.48
CA VAL A 27 18.89 0.86 6.81
C VAL A 27 19.83 0.52 5.65
N SER A 28 20.41 1.53 4.98
CA SER A 28 21.38 1.42 3.89
C SER A 28 20.93 0.46 2.79
N ASP A 29 21.65 -0.65 2.59
CA ASP A 29 21.40 -1.62 1.53
C ASP A 29 20.49 -2.77 1.98
N SER A 30 19.93 -2.71 3.19
CA SER A 30 19.04 -3.74 3.72
C SER A 30 17.62 -3.65 3.17
N ALA A 31 17.23 -2.49 2.62
CA ALA A 31 15.95 -2.29 1.94
C ALA A 31 16.11 -1.30 0.78
N SER A 32 15.28 -1.49 -0.25
CA SER A 32 15.24 -0.62 -1.43
C SER A 32 13.97 0.22 -1.51
N ILE A 33 12.92 -0.14 -0.77
CA ILE A 33 11.59 0.47 -0.84
C ILE A 33 11.25 1.15 0.48
N TYR A 34 10.84 2.41 0.41
CA TYR A 34 10.44 3.20 1.57
C TYR A 34 9.03 3.75 1.40
N LYS A 35 8.20 3.59 2.44
CA LYS A 35 6.83 4.09 2.47
C LYS A 35 6.80 5.49 3.05
N ILE A 36 6.26 6.43 2.28
CA ILE A 36 5.91 7.77 2.75
C ILE A 36 4.40 7.78 2.97
N GLY A 37 4.00 7.79 4.24
CA GLY A 37 2.60 7.87 4.64
C GLY A 37 2.13 9.30 4.90
N MET A 38 0.89 9.42 5.38
CA MET A 38 0.24 10.70 5.67
C MET A 38 1.05 11.59 6.62
N GLN A 39 1.70 11.04 7.66
CA GLN A 39 2.46 11.85 8.63
C GLN A 39 3.57 12.67 7.96
N LEU A 40 4.52 11.99 7.29
CA LEU A 40 5.65 12.66 6.66
C LEU A 40 5.20 13.54 5.49
N PHE A 41 4.27 13.05 4.66
CA PHE A 41 3.77 13.83 3.53
C PHE A 41 3.00 15.09 3.97
N THR A 42 2.27 15.05 5.08
CA THR A 42 1.58 16.23 5.60
C THR A 42 2.56 17.25 6.20
N ALA A 43 3.63 16.77 6.84
CA ALA A 43 4.65 17.63 7.43
C ALA A 43 5.54 18.31 6.38
N GLU A 44 5.93 17.58 5.34
CA GLU A 44 7.01 17.99 4.42
C GLU A 44 6.56 18.08 2.96
N GLY A 45 5.38 17.58 2.64
CA GLY A 45 4.79 17.64 1.31
C GLY A 45 5.53 16.78 0.27
N PRO A 46 5.42 17.17 -1.02
CA PRO A 46 6.07 16.49 -2.14
C PRO A 46 7.59 16.31 -2.00
N ARG A 47 8.26 17.21 -1.25
CA ARG A 47 9.72 17.16 -1.04
C ARG A 47 10.17 15.86 -0.40
N ALA A 48 9.33 15.21 0.41
CA ALA A 48 9.65 13.91 0.99
C ALA A 48 9.79 12.82 -0.08
N VAL A 49 8.94 12.84 -1.11
CA VAL A 49 8.98 11.89 -2.23
C VAL A 49 10.24 12.14 -3.06
N GLU A 50 10.47 13.40 -3.44
CA GLU A 50 11.61 13.80 -4.25
C GLU A 50 12.95 13.47 -3.57
N GLU A 51 13.06 13.72 -2.26
CA GLU A 51 14.28 13.48 -1.51
C GLU A 51 14.63 11.99 -1.43
N VAL A 52 13.65 11.13 -1.13
CA VAL A 52 13.88 9.68 -1.07
C VAL A 52 14.17 9.10 -2.46
N ALA A 53 13.47 9.59 -3.50
CA ALA A 53 13.73 9.20 -4.88
C ALA A 53 15.14 9.63 -5.34
N ALA A 54 15.59 10.84 -4.99
CA ALA A 54 16.92 11.35 -5.31
C ALA A 54 18.05 10.55 -4.63
N MET A 55 17.77 9.84 -3.55
CA MET A 55 18.69 8.88 -2.92
C MET A 55 18.76 7.54 -3.65
N GLY A 56 18.08 7.38 -4.79
CA GLY A 56 18.06 6.16 -5.59
C GLY A 56 17.18 5.05 -4.99
N LYS A 57 16.26 5.39 -4.08
CA LYS A 57 15.35 4.44 -3.44
C LYS A 57 13.98 4.44 -4.13
N GLN A 58 13.28 3.31 -4.07
CA GLN A 58 11.90 3.21 -4.55
C GLN A 58 10.95 3.79 -3.51
N VAL A 59 10.05 4.67 -3.95
CA VAL A 59 9.07 5.32 -3.06
C VAL A 59 7.72 4.64 -3.19
N PHE A 60 7.20 4.16 -2.06
CA PHE A 60 5.80 3.78 -1.90
C PHE A 60 5.02 4.92 -1.27
N LEU A 61 4.30 5.69 -2.08
CA LEU A 61 3.47 6.80 -1.60
C LEU A 61 2.14 6.26 -1.09
N ASP A 62 1.97 6.21 0.23
CA ASP A 62 0.81 5.61 0.88
C ASP A 62 -0.16 6.66 1.43
N LEU A 63 -0.85 7.34 0.50
CA LEU A 63 -1.84 8.40 0.80
C LEU A 63 -3.29 7.94 0.64
N LYS A 64 -3.51 6.74 0.10
CA LYS A 64 -4.81 6.08 -0.03
C LYS A 64 -5.83 6.98 -0.73
N TYR A 65 -5.48 7.49 -1.92
CA TYR A 65 -6.35 8.44 -2.63
C TYR A 65 -7.76 7.87 -2.81
N HIS A 66 -8.75 8.68 -2.45
CA HIS A 66 -10.16 8.34 -2.48
C HIS A 66 -10.98 9.60 -2.75
N ASP A 67 -11.37 9.80 -4.00
CA ASP A 67 -12.10 10.97 -4.48
C ASP A 67 -12.78 10.61 -5.82
N ILE A 68 -13.43 11.57 -6.47
CA ILE A 68 -13.99 11.39 -7.80
C ILE A 68 -12.88 11.05 -8.84
N PRO A 69 -13.23 10.34 -9.93
CA PRO A 69 -12.23 9.79 -10.86
C PRO A 69 -11.23 10.82 -11.42
N ASN A 70 -11.70 12.02 -11.77
CA ASN A 70 -10.83 13.06 -12.34
C ASN A 70 -9.77 13.56 -11.33
N THR A 71 -10.17 13.75 -10.07
CA THR A 71 -9.27 14.22 -9.00
C THR A 71 -8.19 13.18 -8.73
N VAL A 72 -8.58 11.90 -8.59
CA VAL A 72 -7.62 10.82 -8.36
C VAL A 72 -6.69 10.65 -9.57
N SER A 73 -7.21 10.68 -10.80
CA SER A 73 -6.42 10.61 -12.02
C SER A 73 -5.37 11.74 -12.10
N ALA A 74 -5.74 12.96 -11.75
CA ALA A 74 -4.81 14.09 -11.68
C ALA A 74 -3.73 13.88 -10.59
N ALA A 75 -4.13 13.49 -9.39
CA ALA A 75 -3.19 13.23 -8.29
C ALA A 75 -2.21 12.09 -8.60
N VAL A 76 -2.66 11.03 -9.27
CA VAL A 76 -1.80 9.92 -9.73
C VAL A 76 -0.73 10.42 -10.72
N ARG A 77 -1.09 11.31 -11.65
CA ARG A 77 -0.11 11.88 -12.60
C ARG A 77 0.95 12.70 -11.88
N GLU A 78 0.57 13.49 -10.89
CA GLU A 78 1.52 14.28 -10.10
C GLU A 78 2.41 13.39 -9.23
N ALA A 79 1.85 12.38 -8.55
CA ALA A 79 2.62 11.41 -7.79
C ALA A 79 3.70 10.70 -8.64
N ALA A 80 3.36 10.33 -9.88
CA ALA A 80 4.33 9.74 -10.80
C ALA A 80 5.46 10.71 -11.17
N LYS A 81 5.16 12.00 -11.38
CA LYS A 81 6.17 13.03 -11.69
C LYS A 81 7.13 13.27 -10.53
N LEU A 82 6.65 13.15 -9.29
CA LEU A 82 7.49 13.28 -8.09
C LEU A 82 8.48 12.11 -7.92
N GLY A 83 8.31 11.02 -8.66
CA GLY A 83 9.18 9.83 -8.58
C GLY A 83 8.62 8.69 -7.72
N ALA A 84 7.32 8.70 -7.39
CA ALA A 84 6.69 7.55 -6.75
C ALA A 84 6.79 6.31 -7.65
N SER A 85 7.21 5.18 -7.09
CA SER A 85 7.28 3.89 -7.78
C SER A 85 6.05 3.02 -7.49
N MET A 86 5.41 3.25 -6.35
CA MET A 86 4.17 2.62 -5.91
C MET A 86 3.25 3.67 -5.28
N LEU A 87 1.94 3.54 -5.43
CA LEU A 87 0.95 4.46 -4.86
C LEU A 87 -0.31 3.71 -4.41
N THR A 88 -0.85 4.08 -3.25
CA THR A 88 -2.15 3.55 -2.79
C THR A 88 -3.34 4.37 -3.24
N VAL A 89 -4.41 3.67 -3.61
CA VAL A 89 -5.77 4.19 -3.80
C VAL A 89 -6.75 3.36 -2.97
N HIS A 90 -7.87 3.90 -2.51
CA HIS A 90 -8.90 3.08 -1.84
C HIS A 90 -9.74 2.32 -2.87
N GLY A 91 -9.79 0.99 -2.76
CA GLY A 91 -10.63 0.18 -3.64
C GLY A 91 -12.13 0.44 -3.48
N ALA A 92 -12.55 0.94 -2.31
CA ALA A 92 -13.91 1.39 -2.04
C ALA A 92 -14.38 2.58 -2.90
N GLY A 93 -13.47 3.28 -3.60
CA GLY A 93 -13.83 4.33 -4.56
C GLY A 93 -14.47 3.81 -5.86
N GLY A 94 -14.51 2.49 -6.04
CA GLY A 94 -15.24 1.83 -7.13
C GLY A 94 -14.53 1.87 -8.49
N SER A 95 -15.06 1.10 -9.44
CA SER A 95 -14.40 0.82 -10.72
C SER A 95 -14.10 2.07 -11.55
N ALA A 96 -14.99 3.06 -11.54
CA ALA A 96 -14.78 4.29 -12.30
C ALA A 96 -13.53 5.06 -11.83
N MET A 97 -13.34 5.17 -10.51
CA MET A 97 -12.16 5.81 -9.92
C MET A 97 -10.90 4.98 -10.19
N LEU A 98 -10.98 3.66 -9.99
CA LEU A 98 -9.85 2.75 -10.18
C LEU A 98 -9.36 2.71 -11.63
N ASN A 99 -10.28 2.65 -12.60
CA ASN A 99 -9.95 2.68 -14.02
C ASN A 99 -9.25 4.00 -14.40
N ALA A 100 -9.77 5.14 -13.93
CA ALA A 100 -9.17 6.45 -14.22
C ALA A 100 -7.79 6.63 -13.58
N ALA A 101 -7.58 6.03 -12.40
CA ALA A 101 -6.28 5.98 -11.75
C ALA A 101 -5.29 5.13 -12.55
N VAL A 102 -5.69 3.92 -12.94
CA VAL A 102 -4.85 2.99 -13.72
C VAL A 102 -4.47 3.60 -15.07
N GLU A 103 -5.42 4.20 -15.78
CA GLU A 103 -5.16 4.93 -17.02
C GLU A 103 -4.13 6.07 -16.81
N ALA A 104 -4.25 6.83 -15.71
CA ALA A 104 -3.28 7.86 -15.37
C ALA A 104 -1.89 7.32 -15.05
N ALA A 105 -1.76 6.07 -14.59
CA ALA A 105 -0.49 5.41 -14.32
C ALA A 105 0.13 4.74 -15.57
N GLN A 106 -0.63 4.47 -16.63
CA GLN A 106 -0.13 3.82 -17.84
C GLN A 106 1.03 4.60 -18.48
N GLY A 107 2.02 3.86 -18.99
CA GLY A 107 3.24 4.41 -19.59
C GLY A 107 4.21 5.06 -18.59
N ARG A 108 3.93 4.96 -17.28
CA ARG A 108 4.78 5.47 -16.19
C ARG A 108 5.31 4.31 -15.36
N SER A 109 6.45 4.51 -14.72
CA SER A 109 7.02 3.53 -13.78
C SER A 109 6.33 3.58 -12.41
N LEU A 110 4.99 3.58 -12.38
CA LEU A 110 4.17 3.67 -11.18
C LEU A 110 3.22 2.49 -11.06
N LYS A 111 3.30 1.74 -9.95
CA LYS A 111 2.40 0.64 -9.63
C LYS A 111 1.29 1.11 -8.69
N LEU A 112 0.04 0.94 -9.09
CA LEU A 112 -1.10 1.21 -8.20
C LEU A 112 -1.46 0.00 -7.36
N LEU A 113 -1.66 0.23 -6.06
CA LEU A 113 -2.12 -0.76 -5.11
C LEU A 113 -3.45 -0.29 -4.49
N ALA A 114 -4.48 -1.11 -4.61
CA ALA A 114 -5.77 -0.80 -4.00
C ALA A 114 -5.82 -1.27 -2.55
N VAL A 115 -6.12 -0.37 -1.63
CA VAL A 115 -6.45 -0.72 -0.24
C VAL A 115 -7.82 -1.40 -0.23
N THR A 116 -7.90 -2.61 0.33
CA THR A 116 -9.16 -3.34 0.51
C THR A 116 -9.90 -2.83 1.76
N VAL A 117 -9.85 -3.59 2.85
CA VAL A 117 -10.33 -3.20 4.18
C VAL A 117 -9.10 -2.88 5.04
N LEU A 118 -9.15 -1.77 5.78
CA LEU A 118 -8.05 -1.37 6.64
C LEU A 118 -7.76 -2.46 7.69
N THR A 119 -6.49 -2.71 7.99
CA THR A 119 -6.10 -3.75 8.97
C THR A 119 -6.54 -3.46 10.40
N SER A 120 -6.97 -2.22 10.66
CA SER A 120 -7.56 -1.76 11.92
C SER A 120 -9.07 -2.00 12.03
N MET A 121 -9.77 -2.29 10.94
CA MET A 121 -11.22 -2.48 10.95
C MET A 121 -11.59 -3.94 11.20
N ASP A 122 -12.62 -4.18 12.01
CA ASP A 122 -13.30 -5.46 12.16
C ASP A 122 -14.68 -5.50 11.44
N GLU A 123 -15.47 -6.57 11.66
CA GLU A 123 -16.82 -6.68 11.10
C GLU A 123 -17.75 -5.61 11.66
N HIS A 124 -17.63 -5.27 12.94
CA HIS A 124 -18.47 -4.25 13.55
C HIS A 124 -18.25 -2.89 12.88
N ASP A 125 -16.99 -2.50 12.67
CA ASP A 125 -16.62 -1.26 11.98
C ASP A 125 -17.18 -1.19 10.55
N LEU A 126 -17.26 -2.33 9.85
CA LEU A 126 -17.84 -2.41 8.51
C LEU A 126 -19.36 -2.21 8.54
N HIS A 127 -20.05 -2.84 9.49
CA HIS A 127 -21.50 -2.67 9.65
C HIS A 127 -21.84 -1.23 10.06
N GLU A 128 -21.03 -0.56 10.88
CA GLU A 128 -21.22 0.84 11.26
C GLU A 128 -21.28 1.79 10.05
N ILE A 129 -20.54 1.47 8.97
CA ILE A 129 -20.53 2.24 7.73
C ILE A 129 -21.48 1.68 6.66
N GLY A 130 -22.35 0.74 7.02
CA GLY A 130 -23.39 0.18 6.14
C GLY A 130 -22.90 -0.95 5.21
N VAL A 131 -21.77 -1.58 5.52
CA VAL A 131 -21.31 -2.81 4.84
C VAL A 131 -21.75 -4.02 5.65
N GLU A 132 -22.81 -4.67 5.20
CA GLU A 132 -23.44 -5.82 5.88
C GLU A 132 -22.82 -7.18 5.49
N GLU A 133 -21.92 -7.20 4.51
CA GLU A 133 -21.25 -8.42 4.06
C GLU A 133 -20.11 -8.80 5.02
N ASP A 134 -19.82 -10.11 5.11
CA ASP A 134 -18.65 -10.63 5.82
C ASP A 134 -17.37 -9.93 5.35
N MET A 135 -16.47 -9.63 6.28
CA MET A 135 -15.23 -8.91 5.98
C MET A 135 -14.41 -9.60 4.89
N GLY A 136 -14.31 -10.92 4.91
CA GLY A 136 -13.57 -11.69 3.92
C GLY A 136 -14.18 -11.59 2.52
N ASP A 137 -15.51 -11.54 2.43
CA ASP A 137 -16.21 -11.35 1.16
C ASP A 137 -16.09 -9.91 0.66
N GLN A 138 -16.14 -8.92 1.55
CA GLN A 138 -15.89 -7.53 1.19
C GLN A 138 -14.45 -7.30 0.71
N VAL A 139 -13.45 -7.89 1.37
CA VAL A 139 -12.05 -7.88 0.94
C VAL A 139 -11.92 -8.52 -0.45
N PHE A 140 -12.56 -9.67 -0.68
CA PHE A 140 -12.57 -10.34 -1.98
C PHE A 140 -13.22 -9.48 -3.08
N ARG A 141 -14.36 -8.86 -2.78
CA ARG A 141 -15.08 -7.97 -3.71
C ARG A 141 -14.20 -6.79 -4.13
N ILE A 142 -13.62 -6.09 -3.17
CA ILE A 142 -12.77 -4.92 -3.45
C ILE A 142 -11.50 -5.34 -4.20
N ALA A 143 -10.84 -6.43 -3.78
CA ALA A 143 -9.66 -6.95 -4.46
C ALA A 143 -9.97 -7.34 -5.92
N SER A 144 -11.11 -8.00 -6.14
CA SER A 144 -11.58 -8.33 -7.49
C SER A 144 -11.74 -7.06 -8.32
N LEU A 145 -12.45 -6.05 -7.84
CA LEU A 145 -12.67 -4.79 -8.57
C LEU A 145 -11.34 -4.11 -8.95
N ALA A 146 -10.40 -4.04 -8.01
CA ALA A 146 -9.09 -3.43 -8.24
C ALA A 146 -8.27 -4.13 -9.32
N LEU A 147 -8.21 -5.46 -9.27
CA LEU A 147 -7.43 -6.24 -10.24
C LEU A 147 -8.09 -6.21 -11.63
N HIS A 148 -9.43 -6.28 -11.70
CA HIS A 148 -10.15 -6.11 -12.97
C HIS A 148 -9.95 -4.72 -13.58
N ALA A 149 -9.81 -3.68 -12.75
CA ALA A 149 -9.47 -2.33 -13.22
C ALA A 149 -8.01 -2.19 -13.70
N GLY A 150 -7.16 -3.19 -13.45
CA GLY A 150 -5.74 -3.20 -13.83
C GLY A 150 -4.79 -2.61 -12.79
N CYS A 151 -5.20 -2.51 -11.52
CA CYS A 151 -4.24 -2.25 -10.44
C CYS A 151 -3.18 -3.36 -10.39
N ALA A 152 -1.93 -3.00 -10.10
CA ALA A 152 -0.83 -3.96 -10.03
C ALA A 152 -0.95 -4.91 -8.83
N GLY A 153 -1.78 -4.55 -7.86
CA GLY A 153 -1.97 -5.33 -6.65
C GLY A 153 -2.88 -4.65 -5.64
N ILE A 154 -2.81 -5.14 -4.41
CA ILE A 154 -3.66 -4.71 -3.29
C ILE A 154 -2.84 -4.50 -2.02
N VAL A 155 -3.44 -3.76 -1.09
CA VAL A 155 -3.04 -3.69 0.32
C VAL A 155 -4.11 -4.38 1.15
N SER A 156 -3.75 -5.44 1.88
CA SER A 156 -4.65 -6.33 2.62
C SER A 156 -3.86 -7.02 3.74
N SER A 157 -4.51 -7.59 4.75
CA SER A 157 -3.76 -8.30 5.80
C SER A 157 -3.19 -9.61 5.26
N ALA A 158 -2.07 -10.06 5.82
CA ALA A 158 -1.42 -11.31 5.42
C ALA A 158 -2.34 -12.53 5.53
N ARG A 159 -3.37 -12.49 6.40
CA ARG A 159 -4.33 -13.59 6.57
C ARG A 159 -5.23 -13.79 5.35
N GLU A 160 -5.51 -12.72 4.61
CA GLU A 160 -6.43 -12.74 3.47
C GLU A 160 -5.72 -13.15 2.16
N VAL A 161 -4.43 -12.83 2.02
CA VAL A 161 -3.68 -12.96 0.75
C VAL A 161 -3.76 -14.36 0.14
N ARG A 162 -3.55 -15.41 0.96
CA ARG A 162 -3.60 -16.80 0.47
C ARG A 162 -4.98 -17.15 -0.09
N SER A 163 -6.05 -16.76 0.61
CA SER A 163 -7.42 -17.00 0.18
C SER A 163 -7.74 -16.26 -1.11
N LEU A 164 -7.30 -15.00 -1.22
CA LEU A 164 -7.49 -14.16 -2.40
C LEU A 164 -6.80 -14.74 -3.63
N ARG A 165 -5.51 -15.08 -3.55
CA ARG A 165 -4.78 -15.69 -4.67
C ARG A 165 -5.44 -16.97 -5.17
N LYS A 166 -5.96 -17.80 -4.24
CA LYS A 166 -6.70 -19.01 -4.60
C LYS A 166 -8.03 -18.70 -5.29
N LYS A 167 -8.84 -17.79 -4.75
CA LYS A 167 -10.17 -17.45 -5.30
C LYS A 167 -10.08 -16.70 -6.63
N LEU A 168 -9.06 -15.86 -6.80
CA LEU A 168 -8.87 -15.01 -7.98
C LEU A 168 -8.03 -15.66 -9.08
N GLU A 169 -7.44 -16.83 -8.79
CA GLU A 169 -6.60 -17.61 -9.71
C GLU A 169 -5.54 -16.76 -10.44
N SER A 170 -4.98 -15.78 -9.72
CA SER A 170 -4.05 -14.80 -10.29
C SER A 170 -2.93 -14.45 -9.33
N GLU A 171 -1.77 -14.13 -9.92
CA GLU A 171 -0.64 -13.56 -9.23
C GLU A 171 -0.73 -12.03 -9.33
N PHE A 172 -0.64 -11.36 -8.18
CA PHE A 172 -0.66 -9.90 -8.07
C PHE A 172 0.22 -9.46 -6.90
N LEU A 173 0.59 -8.18 -6.86
CA LEU A 173 1.36 -7.65 -5.73
C LEU A 173 0.47 -7.58 -4.48
N ALA A 174 0.89 -8.20 -3.39
CA ALA A 174 0.19 -8.14 -2.11
C ALA A 174 1.08 -7.43 -1.08
N VAL A 175 0.78 -6.16 -0.79
CA VAL A 175 1.49 -5.44 0.27
C VAL A 175 0.74 -5.62 1.57
N THR A 176 1.36 -6.30 2.52
CA THR A 176 0.76 -6.62 3.81
C THR A 176 1.33 -5.73 4.93
N PRO A 177 0.58 -4.73 5.43
CA PRO A 177 0.98 -3.99 6.62
C PRO A 177 0.81 -4.87 7.87
N GLY A 178 1.23 -4.36 9.04
CA GLY A 178 1.10 -5.09 10.32
C GLY A 178 2.14 -6.21 10.52
N VAL A 179 3.25 -6.18 9.78
CA VAL A 179 4.36 -7.13 9.97
C VAL A 179 5.26 -6.68 11.11
N ARG A 180 5.52 -7.57 12.07
CA ARG A 180 6.29 -7.31 13.29
C ARG A 180 7.23 -8.47 13.57
N PRO A 181 8.54 -8.24 13.86
CA PRO A 181 9.41 -9.30 14.34
C PRO A 181 8.86 -9.95 15.62
N ALA A 182 9.14 -11.24 15.80
CA ALA A 182 8.73 -11.96 17.00
C ALA A 182 9.28 -11.25 18.25
N GLY A 183 8.40 -10.99 19.23
CA GLY A 183 8.76 -10.32 20.49
C GLY A 183 8.74 -8.78 20.45
N SER A 184 8.37 -8.15 19.33
CA SER A 184 8.17 -6.69 19.25
C SER A 184 6.76 -6.26 19.70
N ASP A 185 6.62 -4.98 20.09
CA ASP A 185 5.35 -4.39 20.54
C ASP A 185 4.29 -4.34 19.41
N LYS A 186 3.03 -4.52 19.80
CA LYS A 186 1.90 -4.64 18.88
C LYS A 186 1.43 -3.29 18.32
N GLY A 187 1.44 -2.22 19.13
CA GLY A 187 0.91 -0.91 18.73
C GLY A 187 -0.60 -0.94 18.44
N ASP A 188 -1.04 -0.23 17.41
CA ASP A 188 -2.45 -0.06 16.98
C ASP A 188 -2.97 -1.13 16.01
N GLN A 189 -2.15 -2.11 15.63
CA GLN A 189 -2.49 -3.09 14.60
C GLN A 189 -3.25 -4.29 15.20
N ALA A 190 -4.49 -4.50 14.73
CA ALA A 190 -5.34 -5.63 15.17
C ALA A 190 -4.88 -6.99 14.58
N ARG A 191 -4.34 -7.00 13.35
CA ARG A 191 -3.97 -8.22 12.60
C ARG A 191 -2.46 -8.29 12.33
N ILE A 192 -1.67 -8.68 13.33
CA ILE A 192 -0.21 -8.78 13.25
C ILE A 192 0.25 -10.18 12.81
N VAL A 193 1.29 -10.22 11.97
CA VAL A 193 2.04 -11.45 11.61
C VAL A 193 3.55 -11.20 11.67
N THR A 194 4.34 -12.26 11.79
CA THR A 194 5.79 -12.20 11.61
C THR A 194 6.17 -12.09 10.13
N PRO A 195 7.39 -11.62 9.80
CA PRO A 195 7.87 -11.61 8.41
C PRO A 195 7.80 -12.99 7.75
N ALA A 196 8.16 -14.06 8.46
CA ALA A 196 8.11 -15.42 7.94
C ALA A 196 6.67 -15.87 7.63
N GLU A 197 5.72 -15.56 8.50
CA GLU A 197 4.30 -15.84 8.28
C GLU A 197 3.73 -15.04 7.11
N ALA A 198 4.10 -13.77 6.96
CA ALA A 198 3.67 -12.95 5.81
C ALA A 198 4.12 -13.57 4.47
N ILE A 199 5.39 -13.94 4.38
CA ILE A 199 5.94 -14.59 3.19
C ILE A 199 5.27 -15.95 2.93
N ALA A 200 5.09 -16.77 3.97
CA ALA A 200 4.40 -18.05 3.85
C ALA A 200 2.92 -17.91 3.43
N ALA A 201 2.29 -16.79 3.76
CA ALA A 201 0.92 -16.47 3.37
C ALA A 201 0.81 -15.94 1.92
N GLY A 202 1.94 -15.60 1.28
CA GLY A 202 1.99 -15.16 -0.12
C GLY A 202 2.18 -13.65 -0.30
N ALA A 203 2.75 -12.96 0.70
CA ALA A 203 3.26 -11.59 0.52
C ALA A 203 4.49 -11.55 -0.41
#